data_AF-A0A7V9CBJ0-F1
#
_entry.id   AF-A0A7V9CBJ0-F1
#
_cell.length_a   1.000
_cell.length_b   1.000
_cell.length_c   1.000
_cell.angle_alpha   90.00
_cell.angle_beta   90.00
_cell.angle_gamma   90.00
#
_symmetry.space_group_name_H-M   'P 1'
#
loop_
_entity.id
_entity.type
_entity.pdbx_description
1 polymer ?
#
loop_
_entity_poly.entity_id
_entity_poly.type
_entity_poly.pdbx_seq_one_letter_code
_entity_poly.pdbx_strand_id
1 'polypeptide(L)'
;MNEDYAREFTAEDLSEEHQRLGSLTTKLVADYTRSLDTLRLCSEVTPADLEKLFDENLPREGMDAEKIFAQFARDVLLHAMNISSPRYFGQFNPTPLAIGVWADALIAAMNQNGAVWRNSPAASVIEKQVAKWLCAQVGYGEASFGTLASGGSEANLIALKCARDATAGEARDDGLRQTSATKEKSGRAGALTVYASEQCHYSLDKSVDIIGLGRCNLRKIETDERFHIRTERLVEEIERDLAKGNAPCAIVGMAGTTSTGVIDPLDELARIAAR
;
A
#
# COMPACT_ATOMS: atom_id res chain seq x y z
N MET A 1 -24.82 31.77 -22.61
CA MET A 1 -23.96 30.58 -22.75
C MET A 1 -23.05 30.87 -23.92
N ASN A 2 -21.76 31.10 -23.66
CA ASN A 2 -20.78 31.44 -24.71
C ASN A 2 -20.62 30.26 -25.67
N GLU A 3 -20.72 30.55 -26.98
CA GLU A 3 -20.52 29.61 -28.09
C GLU A 3 -19.05 29.17 -28.26
N ASP A 4 -18.12 29.68 -27.44
CA ASP A 4 -16.67 29.41 -27.52
C ASP A 4 -16.19 28.08 -26.90
N TYR A 5 -17.09 27.24 -26.38
CA TYR A 5 -16.67 25.95 -25.76
C TYR A 5 -16.33 24.85 -26.78
N ALA A 6 -16.51 25.09 -28.08
CA ALA A 6 -16.27 24.13 -29.13
C ALA A 6 -15.11 24.57 -30.04
N ARG A 7 -13.90 24.76 -29.49
CA ARG A 7 -12.73 24.37 -30.28
C ARG A 7 -12.83 22.86 -30.45
N GLU A 8 -12.97 22.38 -31.69
CA GLU A 8 -12.80 20.96 -32.00
C GLU A 8 -11.39 20.56 -31.57
N PHE A 9 -11.27 20.00 -30.36
CA PHE A 9 -10.02 19.49 -29.83
C PHE A 9 -9.72 18.18 -30.55
N THR A 10 -8.72 18.21 -31.44
CA THR A 10 -8.33 17.04 -32.23
C THR A 10 -7.30 16.20 -31.49
N ALA A 11 -7.10 14.97 -31.97
CA ALA A 11 -6.00 14.14 -31.50
C ALA A 11 -4.62 14.77 -31.79
N GLU A 12 -4.52 15.60 -32.83
CA GLU A 12 -3.29 16.33 -33.16
C GLU A 12 -3.04 17.45 -32.14
N ASP A 13 -4.06 18.24 -31.80
CA ASP A 13 -3.94 19.28 -30.76
C ASP A 13 -3.49 18.68 -29.41
N LEU A 14 -4.02 17.51 -29.05
CA LEU A 14 -3.61 16.77 -27.85
C LEU A 14 -2.15 16.29 -27.93
N SER A 15 -1.73 15.81 -29.11
CA SER A 15 -0.37 15.35 -29.36
C SER A 15 0.63 16.50 -29.25
N GLU A 16 0.35 17.64 -29.90
CA GLU A 16 1.16 18.85 -29.83
C GLU A 16 1.28 19.36 -28.38
N GLU A 17 0.17 19.37 -27.64
CA GLU A 17 0.17 19.78 -26.24
C GLU A 17 1.00 18.82 -25.36
N HIS A 18 0.87 17.50 -25.56
CA HIS A 18 1.72 16.54 -24.86
C HIS A 18 3.20 16.71 -25.19
N GLN A 19 3.55 17.00 -26.44
CA GLN A 19 4.94 17.24 -26.83
C GLN A 19 5.50 18.50 -26.15
N ARG A 20 4.71 19.58 -26.12
CA ARG A 20 5.07 20.85 -25.47
C ARG A 20 5.28 20.66 -23.96
N LEU A 21 4.28 20.11 -23.26
CA LEU A 21 4.32 19.89 -21.81
C LEU A 21 5.35 18.83 -21.40
N GLY A 22 5.50 17.77 -22.20
CA GLY A 22 6.48 16.72 -21.99
C GLY A 22 7.92 17.25 -22.05
N SER A 23 8.21 18.17 -22.97
CA SER A 23 9.52 18.82 -23.07
C SER A 23 9.86 19.65 -21.83
N LEU A 24 8.89 20.44 -21.33
CA LEU A 24 9.04 21.21 -20.10
C LEU A 24 9.26 20.30 -18.88
N THR A 25 8.45 19.25 -18.77
CA THR A 25 8.50 18.29 -17.66
C THR A 25 9.82 17.53 -17.63
N THR A 26 10.30 17.05 -18.79
CA THR A 26 11.58 16.34 -18.92
C THR A 26 12.74 17.21 -18.48
N LYS A 27 12.74 18.48 -18.85
CA LYS A 27 13.76 19.44 -18.41
C LYS A 27 13.73 19.60 -16.88
N LEU A 28 12.54 19.80 -16.30
CA LEU A 28 12.40 19.95 -14.85
C LEU A 28 12.86 18.71 -14.08
N VAL A 29 12.51 17.51 -14.55
CA VAL A 29 12.96 16.24 -13.96
C VAL A 29 14.48 16.11 -14.04
N ALA A 30 15.09 16.43 -15.19
CA ALA A 30 16.53 16.38 -15.37
C ALA A 30 17.27 17.38 -14.46
N ASP A 31 16.75 18.60 -14.32
CA ASP A 31 17.34 19.63 -13.47
C ASP A 31 17.20 19.28 -11.98
N TYR A 32 16.02 18.79 -11.57
CA TYR A 32 15.79 18.29 -10.22
C TYR A 32 16.73 17.14 -9.86
N THR A 33 16.78 16.09 -10.69
CA THR A 33 17.62 14.92 -10.43
C THR A 33 19.10 15.28 -10.37
N ARG A 34 19.59 16.18 -11.23
CA ARG A 34 20.97 16.70 -11.16
C ARG A 34 21.27 17.40 -9.84
N SER A 35 20.27 18.01 -9.22
CA SER A 35 20.44 18.79 -7.98
C SER A 35 20.33 17.96 -6.70
N LEU A 36 19.93 16.69 -6.75
CA LEU A 36 19.75 15.83 -5.57
C LEU A 36 21.00 15.72 -4.68
N ASP A 37 22.18 15.83 -5.29
CA ASP A 37 23.48 15.81 -4.61
C ASP A 37 23.81 17.10 -3.86
N THR A 38 23.07 18.18 -4.07
CA THR A 38 23.33 19.47 -3.41
C THR A 38 22.12 20.02 -2.66
N LEU A 39 20.91 19.55 -3.00
CA LEU A 39 19.69 19.98 -2.34
C LEU A 39 19.68 19.57 -0.86
N ARG A 40 19.08 20.43 -0.03
CA ARG A 40 18.71 20.07 1.35
C ARG A 40 17.64 18.99 1.32
N LEU A 41 17.64 18.10 2.31
CA LEU A 41 16.64 17.02 2.37
C LEU A 41 15.23 17.57 2.60
N CYS A 42 15.09 18.53 3.51
CA CYS A 42 13.84 19.23 3.77
C CYS A 42 14.14 20.73 3.88
N SER A 43 13.19 21.57 3.49
CA SER A 43 13.30 23.01 3.69
C SER A 43 13.08 23.39 5.17
N GLU A 44 13.57 24.56 5.58
CA GLU A 44 13.46 25.04 6.98
C GLU A 44 12.13 25.76 7.29
N VAL A 45 11.21 25.80 6.33
CA VAL A 45 9.90 26.46 6.51
C VAL A 45 9.04 25.69 7.51
N THR A 46 8.23 26.43 8.25
CA THR A 46 7.29 25.82 9.20
C THR A 46 6.00 25.38 8.51
N PRO A 47 5.20 24.47 9.11
CA PRO A 47 3.87 24.16 8.61
C PRO A 47 2.99 25.40 8.41
N ALA A 48 3.04 26.37 9.33
CA ALA A 48 2.27 27.62 9.23
C ALA A 48 2.71 28.50 8.03
N ASP A 49 4.01 28.50 7.70
CA ASP A 49 4.50 29.22 6.52
C ASP A 49 3.95 28.61 5.22
N LEU A 50 3.90 27.27 5.13
CA LEU A 50 3.35 26.55 3.98
C LEU A 50 1.83 26.69 3.89
N GLU A 51 1.12 26.59 5.02
CA GLU A 51 -0.32 26.82 5.06
C GLU A 51 -0.66 28.20 4.50
N LYS A 52 0.08 29.23 4.92
CA LYS A 52 -0.09 30.60 4.39
C LYS A 52 0.28 30.71 2.90
N LEU A 53 1.30 29.99 2.44
CA LEU A 53 1.71 29.99 1.03
C LEU A 53 0.61 29.45 0.11
N PHE A 54 -0.17 28.48 0.58
CA PHE A 54 -1.25 27.84 -0.17
C PHE A 54 -2.67 28.27 0.24
N ASP A 55 -2.80 29.33 1.06
CA ASP A 55 -4.09 29.90 1.47
C ASP A 55 -4.66 30.83 0.38
N GLU A 56 -5.12 30.23 -0.71
CA GLU A 56 -5.77 30.93 -1.82
C GLU A 56 -7.17 30.38 -2.13
N ASN A 57 -8.01 31.23 -2.71
CA ASN A 57 -9.33 30.81 -3.19
C ASN A 57 -9.20 29.98 -4.47
N LEU A 58 -10.14 29.06 -4.69
CA LEU A 58 -10.24 28.30 -5.94
C LEU A 58 -10.26 29.25 -7.16
N PRO A 59 -9.26 29.19 -8.07
CA PRO A 59 -9.21 30.07 -9.23
C PRO A 59 -10.40 29.83 -10.16
N ARG A 60 -10.97 30.91 -10.71
CA ARG A 60 -12.10 30.86 -11.65
C ARG A 60 -11.67 30.86 -13.12
N GLU A 61 -10.43 31.23 -13.37
CA GLU A 61 -9.82 31.30 -14.70
C GLU A 61 -8.61 30.38 -14.76
N GLY A 62 -8.35 29.81 -15.94
CA GLY A 62 -7.19 28.96 -16.18
C GLY A 62 -5.89 29.74 -16.15
N MET A 63 -4.79 29.02 -15.91
CA MET A 63 -3.43 29.55 -15.95
C MET A 63 -2.63 28.81 -17.01
N ASP A 64 -1.76 29.52 -17.74
CA ASP A 64 -0.83 28.89 -18.68
C ASP A 64 0.01 27.83 -17.97
N ALA A 65 0.20 26.67 -18.60
CA ALA A 65 0.94 25.56 -18.02
C ALA A 65 2.35 25.97 -17.56
N GLU A 66 3.06 26.81 -18.32
CA GLU A 66 4.39 27.33 -17.96
C GLU A 66 4.40 28.07 -16.62
N LYS A 67 3.35 28.84 -16.33
CA LYS A 67 3.22 29.55 -15.06
C LYS A 67 2.96 28.54 -13.92
N ILE A 68 2.17 27.50 -14.18
CA ILE A 68 1.94 26.39 -13.24
C ILE A 68 3.25 25.65 -12.94
N PHE A 69 4.04 25.27 -13.96
CA PHE A 69 5.35 24.63 -13.76
C PHE A 69 6.33 25.53 -12.99
N ALA A 70 6.35 26.83 -13.30
CA ALA A 70 7.17 27.78 -12.58
C ALA A 70 6.73 27.93 -11.11
N GLN A 71 5.42 27.92 -10.84
CA GLN A 71 4.86 27.94 -9.49
C GLN A 71 5.19 26.65 -8.74
N PHE A 72 4.99 25.48 -9.36
CA PHE A 72 5.36 24.19 -8.80
C PHE A 72 6.85 24.14 -8.41
N ALA A 73 7.76 24.60 -9.28
CA ALA A 73 9.18 24.61 -8.99
C ALA A 73 9.54 25.51 -7.79
N ARG A 74 8.90 26.67 -7.65
CA ARG A 74 9.16 27.62 -6.55
C ARG A 74 8.52 27.20 -5.24
N ASP A 75 7.26 26.77 -5.28
CA ASP A 75 6.41 26.70 -4.10
C ASP A 75 6.22 25.25 -3.62
N VAL A 76 6.40 24.26 -4.49
CA VAL A 76 6.28 22.83 -4.13
C VAL A 76 7.64 22.16 -4.11
N LEU A 77 8.36 22.16 -5.23
CA LEU A 77 9.62 21.42 -5.38
C LEU A 77 10.70 21.89 -4.38
N LEU A 78 10.76 23.20 -4.11
CA LEU A 78 11.69 23.78 -3.15
C LEU A 78 11.43 23.33 -1.71
N HIS A 79 10.16 23.06 -1.37
CA HIS A 79 9.71 22.73 -0.02
C HIS A 79 9.44 21.23 0.18
N ALA A 80 9.59 20.42 -0.86
CA ALA A 80 9.42 18.98 -0.80
C ALA A 80 10.54 18.28 -0.02
N MET A 81 10.19 17.12 0.58
CA MET A 81 11.19 16.20 1.11
C MET A 81 11.90 15.49 -0.06
N ASN A 82 13.22 15.65 -0.15
CA ASN A 82 14.05 15.05 -1.19
C ASN A 82 14.42 13.60 -0.84
N ILE A 83 13.40 12.74 -0.82
CA ILE A 83 13.51 11.30 -0.54
C ILE A 83 14.48 10.60 -1.50
N SER A 84 14.51 11.02 -2.76
CA SER A 84 15.40 10.49 -3.80
C SER A 84 16.86 10.90 -3.65
N SER A 85 17.21 11.74 -2.66
CA SER A 85 18.60 12.15 -2.45
C SER A 85 19.43 10.98 -1.93
N PRO A 86 20.69 10.80 -2.38
CA PRO A 86 21.59 9.76 -1.84
C PRO A 86 21.97 10.01 -0.38
N ARG A 87 21.63 11.16 0.20
CA ARG A 87 21.80 11.48 1.63
C ARG A 87 20.57 11.16 2.48
N TYR A 88 19.47 10.73 1.87
CA TYR A 88 18.25 10.41 2.60
C TYR A 88 18.29 8.95 3.08
N PHE A 89 18.40 8.77 4.39
CA PHE A 89 18.41 7.46 5.05
C PHE A 89 17.13 7.22 5.90
N GLY A 90 16.08 8.00 5.65
CA GLY A 90 14.80 7.87 6.34
C GLY A 90 13.86 6.90 5.62
N GLN A 91 12.93 6.29 6.36
CA GLN A 91 11.85 5.45 5.80
C GLN A 91 12.36 4.33 4.86
N PHE A 92 11.51 3.86 3.95
CA PHE A 92 11.77 2.71 3.05
C PHE A 92 11.47 3.02 1.58
N ASN A 93 11.41 4.31 1.22
CA ASN A 93 11.09 4.74 -0.14
C ASN A 93 12.39 4.91 -0.93
N PRO A 94 12.71 4.03 -1.90
CA PRO A 94 13.93 4.16 -2.68
C PRO A 94 13.81 5.30 -3.71
N THR A 95 14.96 5.72 -4.24
CA THR A 95 14.99 6.56 -5.46
C THR A 95 14.28 5.79 -6.59
N PRO A 96 13.31 6.40 -7.29
CA PRO A 96 12.60 5.72 -8.35
C PRO A 96 13.53 5.44 -9.54
N LEU A 97 13.31 4.31 -10.21
CA LEU A 97 13.97 4.03 -11.48
C LEU A 97 13.44 5.01 -12.54
N ALA A 98 14.34 5.57 -13.36
CA ALA A 98 13.94 6.51 -14.42
C ALA A 98 12.88 5.93 -15.36
N ILE A 99 12.99 4.65 -15.71
CA ILE A 99 11.98 3.96 -16.54
C ILE A 99 10.62 3.86 -15.83
N GLY A 100 10.58 3.74 -14.50
CA GLY A 100 9.34 3.72 -13.74
C GLY A 100 8.58 5.05 -13.83
N VAL A 101 9.30 6.17 -13.67
CA VAL A 101 8.72 7.52 -13.81
C VAL A 101 8.09 7.71 -15.19
N TRP A 102 8.77 7.29 -16.25
CA TRP A 102 8.24 7.42 -17.61
C TRP A 102 7.13 6.39 -17.92
N ALA A 103 7.17 5.21 -17.31
CA ALA A 103 6.08 4.25 -17.40
C ALA A 103 4.81 4.82 -16.75
N ASP A 104 4.90 5.52 -15.62
CA ASP A 104 3.75 6.19 -14.99
C ASP A 104 3.15 7.26 -15.90
N ALA A 105 3.98 8.02 -16.61
CA ALA A 105 3.49 8.97 -17.61
C ALA A 105 2.70 8.28 -18.74
N LEU A 106 3.18 7.13 -19.23
CA LEU A 106 2.47 6.32 -20.24
C LEU A 106 1.18 5.72 -19.69
N ILE A 107 1.19 5.21 -18.46
CA ILE A 107 0.00 4.68 -17.78
C ILE A 107 -1.08 5.77 -17.68
N ALA A 108 -0.68 6.97 -17.26
CA ALA A 108 -1.59 8.12 -17.15
C ALA A 108 -2.15 8.53 -18.52
N ALA A 109 -1.32 8.58 -19.57
CA ALA A 109 -1.76 8.91 -20.92
C ALA A 109 -2.72 7.87 -21.50
N MET A 110 -2.49 6.58 -21.23
CA MET A 110 -3.34 5.49 -21.73
C MET A 110 -4.66 5.35 -20.95
N ASN A 111 -4.70 5.79 -19.69
CA ASN A 111 -5.87 5.84 -18.82
C ASN A 111 -6.79 4.60 -18.90
N GLN A 112 -6.18 3.40 -18.85
CA GLN A 112 -6.92 2.14 -18.99
C GLN A 112 -7.66 1.79 -17.69
N ASN A 113 -8.88 1.26 -17.80
CA ASN A 113 -9.67 0.82 -16.66
C ASN A 113 -9.42 -0.67 -16.36
N GLY A 114 -8.71 -0.94 -15.26
CA GLY A 114 -8.34 -2.28 -14.79
C GLY A 114 -9.48 -3.14 -14.22
N ALA A 115 -10.71 -2.62 -14.10
CA ALA A 115 -11.77 -3.32 -13.37
C ALA A 115 -12.27 -4.60 -14.08
N VAL A 116 -12.20 -4.64 -15.42
CA VAL A 116 -12.60 -5.80 -16.21
C VAL A 116 -11.69 -5.95 -17.43
N TRP A 117 -11.41 -7.19 -17.82
CA TRP A 117 -10.49 -7.52 -18.91
C TRP A 117 -10.80 -6.76 -20.22
N ARG A 118 -12.10 -6.62 -20.57
CA ARG A 118 -12.53 -5.95 -21.80
C ARG A 118 -12.06 -4.49 -21.89
N ASN A 119 -11.86 -3.84 -20.75
CA ASN A 119 -11.47 -2.42 -20.69
C ASN A 119 -9.96 -2.21 -20.56
N SER A 120 -9.18 -3.29 -20.43
CA SER A 120 -7.72 -3.24 -20.23
C SER A 120 -7.05 -4.59 -20.57
N PRO A 121 -7.22 -5.12 -21.80
CA PRO A 121 -6.85 -6.49 -22.13
C PRO A 121 -5.34 -6.77 -21.98
N ALA A 122 -4.49 -5.83 -22.42
CA ALA A 122 -3.05 -5.94 -22.28
C ALA A 122 -2.60 -5.84 -20.81
N ALA A 123 -3.08 -4.82 -20.08
CA ALA A 123 -2.73 -4.61 -18.67
C ALA A 123 -3.15 -5.80 -17.80
N SER A 124 -4.33 -6.36 -18.03
CA SER A 124 -4.83 -7.54 -17.32
C SER A 124 -3.93 -8.78 -17.49
N VAL A 125 -3.36 -8.97 -18.68
CA VAL A 125 -2.45 -10.10 -18.96
C VAL A 125 -1.07 -9.83 -18.35
N ILE A 126 -0.58 -8.60 -18.45
CA ILE A 126 0.69 -8.17 -17.85
C ILE A 126 0.65 -8.34 -16.33
N GLU A 127 -0.41 -7.89 -15.66
CA GLU A 127 -0.55 -8.05 -14.20
C GLU A 127 -0.48 -9.52 -13.77
N LYS A 128 -1.22 -10.40 -14.47
CA LYS A 128 -1.16 -11.85 -14.21
C LYS A 128 0.24 -12.41 -14.37
N GLN A 129 0.97 -11.98 -15.40
CA GLN A 129 2.33 -12.44 -15.66
C GLN A 129 3.31 -11.94 -14.59
N VAL A 130 3.18 -10.69 -14.15
CA VAL A 130 3.98 -10.12 -13.06
C VAL A 130 3.70 -10.85 -11.75
N ALA A 131 2.43 -11.08 -11.42
CA ALA A 131 2.04 -11.85 -10.23
C ALA A 131 2.66 -13.26 -10.26
N LYS A 132 2.68 -13.92 -11.42
CA LYS A 132 3.32 -15.23 -11.60
C LYS A 132 4.82 -15.19 -11.35
N TRP A 133 5.52 -14.17 -11.86
CA TRP A 133 6.96 -13.98 -11.59
C TRP A 133 7.23 -13.77 -10.10
N LEU A 134 6.42 -12.96 -9.41
CA LEU A 134 6.55 -12.73 -7.98
C LEU A 134 6.29 -14.01 -7.16
N CYS A 135 5.27 -14.79 -7.52
CA CYS A 135 4.99 -16.09 -6.88
C CYS A 135 6.18 -17.05 -7.02
N ALA A 136 6.74 -17.15 -8.24
CA ALA A 136 7.91 -17.99 -8.50
C ALA A 136 9.15 -17.52 -7.72
N GLN A 137 9.36 -16.20 -7.63
CA GLN A 137 10.48 -15.61 -6.88
C GLN A 137 10.40 -15.89 -5.38
N VAL A 138 9.19 -15.94 -4.81
CA VAL A 138 8.96 -16.31 -3.40
C VAL A 138 9.06 -17.83 -3.18
N GLY A 139 8.94 -18.63 -4.25
CA GLY A 139 8.97 -20.10 -4.18
C GLY A 139 7.58 -20.73 -4.00
N TYR A 140 6.51 -19.99 -4.35
CA TYR A 140 5.15 -20.53 -4.34
C TYR A 140 4.90 -21.48 -5.52
N GLY A 141 3.95 -22.41 -5.33
CA GLY A 141 3.62 -23.44 -6.32
C GLY A 141 2.94 -22.89 -7.58
N GLU A 142 2.86 -23.70 -8.64
CA GLU A 142 2.30 -23.28 -9.94
C GLU A 142 0.82 -22.86 -9.90
N ALA A 143 0.07 -23.34 -8.90
CA ALA A 143 -1.33 -22.98 -8.68
C ALA A 143 -1.51 -21.62 -7.97
N SER A 144 -0.42 -20.98 -7.52
CA SER A 144 -0.49 -19.71 -6.82
C SER A 144 -0.80 -18.55 -7.77
N PHE A 145 -1.54 -17.58 -7.26
CA PHE A 145 -1.89 -16.36 -7.97
C PHE A 145 -1.95 -15.18 -6.99
N GLY A 146 -2.07 -13.96 -7.53
CA GLY A 146 -2.23 -12.75 -6.73
C GLY A 146 -2.77 -11.61 -7.59
N THR A 147 -2.92 -10.45 -6.96
CA THR A 147 -3.27 -9.17 -7.59
C THR A 147 -2.38 -8.09 -7.01
N LEU A 148 -2.13 -7.03 -7.78
CA LEU A 148 -1.39 -5.88 -7.29
C LEU A 148 -2.31 -5.00 -6.43
N ALA A 149 -1.86 -4.71 -5.20
CA ALA A 149 -2.56 -3.79 -4.30
C ALA A 149 -1.95 -2.39 -4.39
N SER A 150 -2.69 -1.36 -3.97
CA SER A 150 -2.19 0.03 -3.91
C SER A 150 -1.09 0.25 -2.86
N GLY A 151 -0.89 -0.72 -1.95
CA GLY A 151 0.21 -0.73 -1.00
C GLY A 151 0.12 -1.88 0.00
N GLY A 152 1.13 -2.00 0.86
CA GLY A 152 1.24 -3.11 1.82
C GLY A 152 0.11 -3.16 2.85
N SER A 153 -0.49 -2.01 3.21
CA SER A 153 -1.64 -1.99 4.13
C SER A 153 -2.88 -2.63 3.52
N GLU A 154 -3.14 -2.38 2.24
CA GLU A 154 -4.27 -3.00 1.53
C GLU A 154 -4.00 -4.49 1.26
N ALA A 155 -2.76 -4.86 0.91
CA ALA A 155 -2.38 -6.26 0.77
C ALA A 155 -2.61 -7.05 2.08
N ASN A 156 -2.22 -6.49 3.23
CA ASN A 156 -2.47 -7.08 4.55
C ASN A 156 -3.96 -7.19 4.86
N LEU A 157 -4.75 -6.16 4.52
CA LEU A 157 -6.21 -6.18 4.67
C LEU A 157 -6.85 -7.31 3.85
N ILE A 158 -6.46 -7.44 2.57
CA ILE A 158 -6.95 -8.49 1.68
C ILE A 158 -6.56 -9.87 2.22
N ALA A 159 -5.31 -10.05 2.66
CA ALA A 159 -4.84 -11.32 3.21
C ALA A 159 -5.61 -11.73 4.47
N LEU A 160 -5.81 -10.81 5.42
CA LEU A 160 -6.56 -11.08 6.64
C LEU A 160 -8.05 -11.31 6.37
N LYS A 161 -8.63 -10.61 5.39
CA LYS A 161 -9.99 -10.92 4.92
C LYS A 161 -10.02 -12.35 4.37
N CYS A 162 -9.09 -12.74 3.50
CA CYS A 162 -9.05 -14.09 2.95
C CYS A 162 -8.94 -15.16 4.05
N ALA A 163 -8.10 -14.94 5.07
CA ALA A 163 -8.02 -15.83 6.22
C ALA A 163 -9.35 -15.90 6.97
N ARG A 164 -9.99 -14.75 7.25
CA ARG A 164 -11.30 -14.68 7.90
C ARG A 164 -12.35 -15.48 7.16
N ASP A 165 -12.44 -15.33 5.84
CA ASP A 165 -13.43 -16.03 5.04
C ASP A 165 -13.08 -17.53 4.87
N ALA A 166 -11.80 -17.90 4.93
CA ALA A 166 -11.41 -19.32 4.94
C ALA A 166 -11.80 -20.01 6.26
N THR A 167 -11.70 -19.31 7.40
CA THR A 167 -12.08 -19.84 8.72
C THR A 167 -13.59 -19.74 8.98
N ALA A 168 -14.23 -18.65 8.54
CA ALA A 168 -15.62 -18.32 8.79
C ALA A 168 -16.33 -17.92 7.49
N GLY A 169 -16.49 -18.87 6.57
CA GLY A 169 -17.03 -18.62 5.22
C GLY A 169 -18.40 -17.93 5.21
N GLU A 170 -19.27 -18.22 6.19
CA GLU A 170 -20.58 -17.59 6.30
C GLU A 170 -20.48 -16.09 6.65
N ALA A 171 -19.34 -15.61 7.16
CA ALA A 171 -19.14 -14.21 7.54
C ALA A 171 -19.32 -13.25 6.36
N ARG A 172 -19.12 -13.75 5.14
CA ARG A 172 -19.25 -12.97 3.91
C ARG A 172 -20.69 -12.56 3.64
N ASP A 173 -21.64 -13.45 3.91
CA ASP A 173 -23.05 -13.27 3.58
C ASP A 173 -23.88 -12.89 4.83
N ASP A 174 -23.63 -13.57 5.96
CA ASP A 174 -24.42 -13.44 7.20
C ASP A 174 -23.80 -12.47 8.23
N GLY A 175 -22.56 -12.05 7.99
CA GLY A 175 -21.77 -11.24 8.91
C GLY A 175 -21.19 -12.03 10.09
N LEU A 176 -20.13 -11.50 10.70
CA LEU A 176 -19.31 -12.22 11.69
C LEU A 176 -20.07 -12.77 12.92
N ARG A 177 -21.11 -12.06 13.38
CA ARG A 177 -21.91 -12.45 14.55
C ARG A 177 -22.70 -13.74 14.34
N GLN A 178 -22.95 -14.13 13.09
CA GLN A 178 -23.83 -15.24 12.75
C GLN A 178 -23.06 -16.50 12.34
N THR A 179 -21.73 -16.48 12.38
CA THR A 179 -20.88 -17.53 11.82
C THR A 179 -20.78 -18.76 12.71
N SER A 180 -20.68 -19.94 12.10
CA SER A 180 -20.52 -21.21 12.81
C SER A 180 -19.17 -21.31 13.52
N ALA A 181 -18.11 -20.73 12.93
CA ALA A 181 -16.78 -20.61 13.52
C ALA A 181 -16.76 -19.90 14.88
N THR A 182 -17.77 -19.07 15.13
CA THR A 182 -17.97 -18.37 16.40
C THR A 182 -19.13 -18.92 17.21
N LYS A 183 -20.02 -19.77 16.67
CA LYS A 183 -21.19 -20.28 17.41
C LYS A 183 -20.79 -21.40 18.37
N GLU A 184 -21.05 -21.18 19.65
CA GLU A 184 -20.70 -22.14 20.69
C GLU A 184 -21.61 -23.39 20.72
N LYS A 185 -21.02 -24.52 21.12
CA LYS A 185 -21.69 -25.67 21.75
C LYS A 185 -22.10 -25.40 23.23
N SER A 186 -21.71 -24.26 23.83
CA SER A 186 -21.88 -23.93 25.26
C SER A 186 -22.58 -22.58 25.62
N GLY A 187 -23.11 -21.81 24.66
CA GLY A 187 -23.92 -20.59 24.90
C GLY A 187 -23.28 -19.18 24.73
N ARG A 188 -22.00 -19.04 24.36
CA ARG A 188 -21.30 -17.76 24.08
C ARG A 188 -20.51 -17.80 22.77
N ALA A 189 -20.73 -16.86 21.85
CA ALA A 189 -19.98 -16.91 20.60
C ALA A 189 -18.47 -16.61 20.82
N GLY A 190 -17.59 -17.52 20.42
CA GLY A 190 -16.14 -17.31 20.41
C GLY A 190 -15.71 -16.26 19.39
N ALA A 191 -14.50 -15.70 19.48
CA ALA A 191 -14.00 -14.72 18.53
C ALA A 191 -12.99 -15.33 17.54
N LEU A 192 -12.90 -14.77 16.33
CA LEU A 192 -11.77 -15.05 15.43
C LEU A 192 -10.54 -14.29 15.93
N THR A 193 -9.39 -14.96 16.03
CA THR A 193 -8.16 -14.35 16.54
C THR A 193 -7.02 -14.42 15.54
N VAL A 194 -6.22 -13.35 15.50
CA VAL A 194 -5.05 -13.20 14.62
C VAL A 194 -3.83 -13.01 15.50
N TYR A 195 -2.70 -13.61 15.14
CA TYR A 195 -1.48 -13.58 15.93
C TYR A 195 -0.35 -12.97 15.10
N ALA A 196 0.41 -12.07 15.70
CA ALA A 196 1.59 -11.47 15.08
C ALA A 196 2.58 -11.05 16.17
N SER A 197 3.84 -10.86 15.80
CA SER A 197 4.83 -10.22 16.67
C SER A 197 4.33 -8.85 17.15
N GLU A 198 4.69 -8.43 18.37
CA GLU A 198 4.43 -7.05 18.82
C GLU A 198 5.14 -5.99 17.96
N GLN A 199 6.15 -6.40 17.18
CA GLN A 199 6.85 -5.57 16.18
C GLN A 199 6.09 -5.48 14.84
N CYS A 200 4.88 -6.04 14.75
CA CYS A 200 4.11 -6.01 13.51
C CYS A 200 3.77 -4.58 13.06
N HIS A 201 3.61 -4.41 11.75
CA HIS A 201 3.19 -3.12 11.20
C HIS A 201 1.77 -2.76 11.64
N TYR A 202 1.53 -1.49 11.99
CA TYR A 202 0.23 -0.99 12.49
C TYR A 202 -0.94 -1.25 11.52
N SER A 203 -0.67 -1.58 10.25
CA SER A 203 -1.71 -1.97 9.29
C SER A 203 -2.50 -3.18 9.75
N LEU A 204 -1.93 -4.07 10.57
CA LEU A 204 -2.67 -5.22 11.11
C LEU A 204 -3.75 -4.75 12.08
N ASP A 205 -3.43 -3.82 13.00
CA ASP A 205 -4.42 -3.21 13.90
C ASP A 205 -5.55 -2.51 13.13
N LYS A 206 -5.22 -1.83 12.03
CA LYS A 206 -6.23 -1.22 11.15
C LYS A 206 -7.06 -2.27 10.42
N SER A 207 -6.43 -3.34 9.96
CA SER A 207 -7.09 -4.37 9.18
C SER A 207 -8.11 -5.13 10.02
N VAL A 208 -7.71 -5.66 11.19
CA VAL A 208 -8.64 -6.40 12.07
C VAL A 208 -9.83 -5.56 12.53
N ASP A 209 -9.64 -4.25 12.66
CA ASP A 209 -10.73 -3.30 12.92
C ASP A 209 -11.70 -3.22 11.72
N ILE A 210 -11.17 -2.92 10.53
CA ILE A 210 -11.95 -2.81 9.28
C ILE A 210 -12.73 -4.10 8.96
N ILE A 211 -12.12 -5.27 9.12
CA ILE A 211 -12.77 -6.55 8.79
C ILE A 211 -13.72 -7.06 9.89
N GLY A 212 -13.89 -6.29 10.97
CA GLY A 212 -14.89 -6.54 12.03
C GLY A 212 -14.46 -7.53 13.11
N LEU A 213 -13.17 -7.89 13.17
CA LEU A 213 -12.62 -8.76 14.23
C LEU A 213 -12.44 -7.96 15.53
N GLY A 214 -12.12 -6.67 15.43
CA GLY A 214 -11.81 -5.82 16.56
C GLY A 214 -10.36 -5.98 17.03
N ARG A 215 -9.75 -4.87 17.43
CA ARG A 215 -8.31 -4.81 17.78
C ARG A 215 -7.91 -5.72 18.93
N CYS A 216 -8.82 -5.96 19.88
CA CYS A 216 -8.56 -6.88 20.99
C CYS A 216 -8.37 -8.33 20.53
N ASN A 217 -8.68 -8.69 19.29
CA ASN A 217 -8.49 -10.04 18.74
C ASN A 217 -7.23 -10.16 17.86
N LEU A 218 -6.43 -9.10 17.75
CA LEU A 218 -5.03 -9.19 17.32
C LEU A 218 -4.15 -9.44 18.55
N ARG A 219 -3.67 -10.68 18.70
CA ARG A 219 -2.73 -11.08 19.74
C ARG A 219 -1.32 -10.65 19.32
N LYS A 220 -0.80 -9.62 19.98
CA LYS A 220 0.59 -9.18 19.84
C LYS A 220 1.47 -10.04 20.74
N ILE A 221 2.25 -10.93 20.12
CA ILE A 221 3.11 -11.87 20.81
C ILE A 221 4.43 -11.19 21.16
N GLU A 222 4.86 -11.38 22.41
CA GLU A 222 6.09 -10.84 22.96
C GLU A 222 7.32 -11.29 22.14
N THR A 223 8.28 -10.38 22.02
CA THR A 223 9.56 -10.67 21.36
C THR A 223 10.69 -10.95 22.35
N ASP A 224 11.78 -11.55 21.86
CA ASP A 224 13.02 -11.70 22.62
C ASP A 224 13.83 -10.39 22.64
N GLU A 225 14.99 -10.39 23.31
CA GLU A 225 15.88 -9.23 23.38
C GLU A 225 16.44 -8.80 22.01
N ARG A 226 16.30 -9.65 20.99
CA ARG A 226 16.69 -9.39 19.59
C ARG A 226 15.48 -9.09 18.71
N PHE A 227 14.31 -8.87 19.31
CA PHE A 227 13.04 -8.57 18.66
C PHE A 227 12.45 -9.70 17.79
N HIS A 228 12.91 -10.95 17.93
CA HIS A 228 12.26 -12.10 17.28
C HIS A 228 11.02 -12.49 18.08
N ILE A 229 9.93 -12.84 17.38
CA ILE A 229 8.75 -13.42 18.03
C ILE A 229 9.11 -14.69 18.82
N ARG A 230 8.60 -14.77 20.05
CA ARG A 230 8.73 -15.97 20.89
C ARG A 230 7.68 -17.01 20.50
N THR A 231 8.07 -18.05 19.78
CA THR A 231 7.16 -19.08 19.25
C THR A 231 6.51 -19.92 20.35
N GLU A 232 7.19 -20.10 21.49
CA GLU A 232 6.63 -20.72 22.68
C GLU A 232 5.44 -19.92 23.22
N ARG A 233 5.55 -18.58 23.25
CA ARG A 233 4.46 -17.69 23.68
C ARG A 233 3.30 -17.67 22.69
N LEU A 234 3.60 -17.75 21.39
CA LEU A 234 2.59 -17.89 20.35
C LEU A 234 1.74 -19.15 20.56
N VAL A 235 2.37 -20.30 20.81
CA VAL A 235 1.66 -21.56 21.07
C VAL A 235 0.81 -21.45 22.34
N GLU A 236 1.36 -20.93 23.44
CA GLU A 236 0.62 -20.72 24.69
C GLU A 236 -0.64 -19.86 24.50
N GLU A 237 -0.55 -18.78 23.69
CA GLU A 237 -1.68 -17.88 23.46
C GLU A 237 -2.73 -18.51 22.52
N ILE A 238 -2.31 -19.28 21.52
CA ILE A 238 -3.22 -20.07 20.66
C ILE A 238 -4.01 -21.09 21.50
N GLU A 239 -3.32 -21.87 22.34
CA GLU A 239 -3.97 -22.86 23.20
C GLU A 239 -4.95 -22.22 24.18
N ARG A 240 -4.61 -21.04 24.71
CA ARG A 240 -5.49 -20.26 25.59
C ARG A 240 -6.73 -19.76 24.86
N ASP A 241 -6.60 -19.28 23.63
CA ASP A 241 -7.74 -18.82 22.83
C ASP A 241 -8.66 -20.00 22.47
N LEU A 242 -8.09 -21.14 22.05
CA LEU A 242 -8.84 -22.37 21.81
C LEU A 242 -9.61 -22.83 23.06
N ALA A 243 -8.99 -22.80 24.24
CA ALA A 243 -9.63 -23.15 25.50
C ALA A 243 -10.78 -22.21 25.89
N LYS A 244 -10.77 -20.96 25.39
CA LYS A 244 -11.86 -19.98 25.56
C LYS A 244 -12.95 -20.10 24.48
N GLY A 245 -12.83 -21.07 23.57
CA GLY A 245 -13.75 -21.23 22.44
C GLY A 245 -13.51 -20.25 21.28
N ASN A 246 -12.41 -19.49 21.30
CA ASN A 246 -12.02 -18.65 20.17
C ASN A 246 -11.47 -19.52 19.04
N ALA A 247 -11.55 -19.01 17.81
CA ALA A 247 -11.10 -19.66 16.60
C ALA A 247 -9.87 -18.92 16.03
N PRO A 248 -8.66 -19.51 16.16
CA PRO A 248 -7.47 -19.02 15.47
C PRO A 248 -7.70 -18.93 13.96
N CYS A 249 -7.46 -17.75 13.38
CA CYS A 249 -7.74 -17.43 11.99
C CYS A 249 -6.45 -17.27 11.16
N ALA A 250 -5.45 -16.58 11.71
CA ALA A 250 -4.20 -16.32 10.99
C ALA A 250 -3.01 -16.10 11.93
N ILE A 251 -1.82 -16.54 11.50
CA ILE A 251 -0.54 -16.15 12.06
C ILE A 251 0.17 -15.30 10.99
N VAL A 252 0.59 -14.09 11.34
CA VAL A 252 1.28 -13.16 10.44
C VAL A 252 2.76 -13.13 10.79
N GLY A 253 3.59 -13.73 9.94
CA GLY A 253 5.05 -13.68 10.06
C GLY A 253 5.62 -12.46 9.32
N MET A 254 6.55 -11.75 9.96
CA MET A 254 7.21 -10.58 9.38
C MET A 254 8.54 -10.97 8.73
N ALA A 255 8.65 -10.77 7.42
CA ALA A 255 9.91 -10.92 6.67
C ALA A 255 10.68 -9.59 6.62
N GLY A 256 10.96 -9.01 7.79
CA GLY A 256 11.58 -7.68 7.93
C GLY A 256 10.63 -6.69 8.60
N THR A 257 10.82 -6.44 9.89
CA THR A 257 10.06 -5.43 10.65
C THR A 257 10.48 -4.01 10.28
N THR A 258 9.55 -3.05 10.33
CA THR A 258 9.81 -1.65 9.99
C THR A 258 10.82 -0.98 10.91
N SER A 259 10.84 -1.35 12.20
CA SER A 259 11.70 -0.70 13.20
C SER A 259 13.14 -1.20 13.16
N THR A 260 13.35 -2.51 12.97
CA THR A 260 14.65 -3.15 13.20
C THR A 260 15.08 -4.10 12.07
N GLY A 261 14.23 -4.33 11.06
CA GLY A 261 14.53 -5.24 9.94
C GLY A 261 14.56 -6.71 10.34
N VAL A 262 14.04 -7.07 11.51
CA VAL A 262 14.06 -8.44 12.02
C VAL A 262 13.12 -9.32 11.20
N ILE A 263 13.58 -10.55 10.94
CA ILE A 263 12.83 -11.58 10.22
C ILE A 263 12.37 -12.60 11.25
N ASP A 264 11.07 -12.80 11.37
CA ASP A 264 10.49 -13.84 12.21
C ASP A 264 10.92 -15.25 11.71
N PRO A 265 10.91 -16.29 12.56
CA PRO A 265 11.22 -17.66 12.15
C PRO A 265 10.08 -18.26 11.30
N LEU A 266 9.97 -17.84 10.03
CA LEU A 266 8.83 -18.12 9.15
C LEU A 266 8.52 -19.62 9.01
N ASP A 267 9.54 -20.47 8.91
CA ASP A 267 9.36 -21.93 8.81
C ASP A 267 8.74 -22.52 10.08
N GLU A 268 9.08 -21.99 11.24
CA GLU A 268 8.53 -22.44 12.51
C GLU A 268 7.09 -21.94 12.70
N LEU A 269 6.82 -20.67 12.35
CA LEU A 269 5.46 -20.12 12.32
C LEU A 269 4.55 -20.93 11.38
N ALA A 270 5.05 -21.31 10.19
CA ALA A 270 4.32 -22.16 9.25
C ALA A 270 4.03 -23.55 9.84
N ARG A 271 5.00 -24.16 10.53
CA ARG A 271 4.77 -25.44 11.24
C ARG A 271 3.71 -25.32 12.33
N ILE A 272 3.69 -24.21 13.08
CA ILE A 272 2.67 -23.96 14.11
C ILE A 272 1.29 -23.78 13.45
N ALA A 273 1.20 -23.00 12.36
CA ALA A 273 -0.05 -22.75 11.65
C ALA A 273 -0.68 -24.02 11.03
N ALA A 274 0.13 -25.03 10.71
CA ALA A 274 -0.31 -26.28 10.11
C ALA A 274 -0.82 -27.33 11.11
N ARG A 275 -0.65 -27.10 12.42
CA ARG A 275 -1.11 -27.99 13.49
C ARG A 275 -2.59 -27.80 13.79
#